data_AF-A0A164FFP8-F1
#
_entry.id   AF-A0A164FFP8-F1
#
_cell.length_a   1.000
_cell.length_b   1.000
_cell.length_c   1.000
_cell.angle_alpha   90.00
_cell.angle_beta   90.00
_cell.angle_gamma   90.00
#
_symmetry.space_group_name_H-M   'P 1'
#
loop_
_entity.id
_entity.type
_entity.pdbx_description
1 polymer ?
#
loop_
_entity_poly.entity_id
_entity_poly.type
_entity_poly.pdbx_seq_one_letter_code
_entity_poly.pdbx_strand_id
1 'polypeptide(L)'
;LKLSNSSYVCELHFLQEDIQNSYFGLCNGVPSDVIALQTVNKHLRPVAVPVLWPGCPDYLSKKEKPKRKPPKERVLPSPEATIFDNEEVGSGDIDFSEITLDPFLVADPDLTS
;
A
#
# COMPACT_ATOMS: atom_id res chain seq x y z
N LEU A 1 9.95 1.92 -20.22
CA LEU A 1 8.71 1.86 -21.04
C LEU A 1 8.16 3.29 -21.12
N LYS A 2 8.05 3.88 -22.30
CA LYS A 2 7.58 5.27 -22.46
C LYS A 2 6.13 5.23 -22.96
N LEU A 3 5.19 5.72 -22.16
CA LEU A 3 3.79 5.83 -22.56
C LEU A 3 3.62 7.00 -23.53
N SER A 4 2.74 6.82 -24.51
CA SER A 4 2.34 7.81 -25.51
C SER A 4 0.82 7.95 -25.54
N ASN A 5 0.30 8.97 -26.23
CA ASN A 5 -1.14 9.17 -26.41
C ASN A 5 -1.85 8.04 -27.17
N SER A 6 -1.10 7.12 -27.79
CA SER A 6 -1.62 5.92 -28.44
C SER A 6 -1.57 4.68 -27.55
N SER A 7 -1.14 4.84 -26.29
CA SER A 7 -1.15 3.78 -25.29
C SER A 7 -2.53 3.72 -24.64
N TYR A 8 -3.25 2.62 -24.85
CA TYR A 8 -4.59 2.42 -24.33
C TYR A 8 -4.64 1.20 -23.42
N VAL A 9 -5.53 1.25 -22.45
CA VAL A 9 -5.88 0.12 -21.57
C VAL A 9 -7.36 -0.20 -21.74
N CYS A 10 -7.74 -1.47 -21.60
CA CYS A 10 -9.13 -1.88 -21.72
C CYS A 10 -9.94 -1.54 -20.45
N GLU A 11 -11.27 -1.59 -20.56
CA GLU A 11 -12.22 -1.22 -19.49
C GLU A 11 -12.01 -1.99 -18.17
N LEU A 12 -11.39 -3.19 -18.22
CA LEU A 12 -11.10 -4.02 -17.05
C LEU A 12 -10.17 -3.36 -16.02
N HIS A 13 -9.45 -2.31 -16.41
CA HIS A 13 -8.51 -1.60 -15.55
C HIS A 13 -9.16 -0.47 -14.72
N PHE A 14 -10.43 -0.17 -14.99
CA PHE A 14 -11.18 0.89 -14.33
C PHE A 14 -12.23 0.32 -13.38
N LEU A 15 -12.66 1.12 -12.41
CA LEU A 15 -13.82 0.79 -11.59
C LEU A 15 -15.10 0.91 -12.41
N GLN A 16 -16.11 0.10 -12.10
CA GLN A 16 -17.38 0.15 -12.82
C GLN A 16 -18.06 1.53 -12.71
N GLU A 17 -17.84 2.24 -11.60
CA GLU A 17 -18.36 3.60 -11.37
C GLU A 17 -17.74 4.66 -12.30
N ASP A 18 -16.57 4.36 -12.88
CA ASP A 18 -15.86 5.24 -13.81
C ASP A 18 -16.27 5.05 -15.27
N ILE A 19 -17.01 3.99 -15.58
CA ILE A 19 -17.47 3.67 -16.93
C ILE A 19 -18.89 4.22 -17.12
N GLN A 20 -19.04 5.19 -18.02
CA GLN A 20 -20.30 5.82 -18.35
C GLN A 20 -20.84 5.29 -19.68
N ASN A 21 -22.15 5.01 -19.69
CA ASN A 21 -22.87 4.58 -20.86
C ASN A 21 -23.72 5.75 -21.37
N SER A 22 -23.48 6.18 -22.60
CA SER A 22 -24.39 7.07 -23.33
C SER A 22 -25.21 6.27 -24.32
N TYR A 23 -26.51 6.54 -24.36
CA TYR A 23 -27.44 5.92 -25.30
C TYR A 23 -27.86 6.98 -26.32
N PHE A 24 -27.57 6.74 -27.60
CA PHE A 24 -28.09 7.58 -28.68
C PHE A 24 -29.57 7.24 -28.91
N GLY A 25 -30.41 8.26 -29.16
CA GLY A 25 -31.83 8.03 -29.52
C GLY A 25 -32.81 7.92 -28.35
N LEU A 26 -32.48 8.46 -27.18
CA LEU A 26 -33.42 8.62 -26.08
C LEU A 26 -34.32 9.85 -26.32
N CYS A 27 -35.60 9.62 -26.63
CA CYS A 27 -36.63 10.66 -26.55
C CYS A 27 -37.29 10.55 -25.16
N ASN A 28 -37.22 11.61 -24.35
CA ASN A 28 -37.83 11.66 -23.01
C ASN A 28 -37.39 10.54 -22.05
N GLY A 29 -36.15 10.05 -22.17
CA GLY A 29 -35.61 8.99 -21.31
C GLY A 29 -36.08 7.58 -21.67
N VAL A 30 -36.86 7.42 -22.75
CA VAL A 30 -37.29 6.12 -23.28
C VAL A 30 -36.55 5.85 -24.59
N PRO A 31 -35.95 4.66 -24.78
CA PRO A 31 -35.33 4.30 -26.05
C PRO A 31 -36.40 4.28 -27.13
N SER A 32 -36.23 5.13 -28.15
CA SER A 32 -37.19 5.24 -29.24
C SER A 32 -37.21 4.00 -30.15
N ASP A 33 -36.19 3.16 -30.07
CA ASP A 33 -36.07 1.94 -30.88
C ASP A 33 -35.20 0.88 -30.20
N VAL A 34 -35.44 -0.40 -30.50
CA VAL A 34 -34.63 -1.53 -29.98
C VAL A 34 -33.18 -1.45 -30.48
N ILE A 35 -32.95 -0.84 -31.64
CA ILE A 35 -31.62 -0.59 -32.21
C ILE A 35 -30.87 0.49 -31.40
N ALA A 36 -31.59 1.46 -30.82
CA ALA A 36 -31.01 2.48 -29.95
C ALA A 36 -30.43 1.89 -28.65
N LEU A 37 -30.98 0.77 -28.17
CA LEU A 37 -30.42 0.00 -27.05
C LEU A 37 -29.14 -0.76 -27.43
N GLN A 38 -28.93 -1.08 -28.71
CA GLN A 38 -27.72 -1.78 -29.16
C GLN A 38 -26.49 -0.84 -29.25
N THR A 39 -26.69 0.44 -29.54
CA THR A 39 -25.59 1.41 -29.64
C THR A 39 -25.33 2.09 -28.29
N VAL A 40 -24.80 1.31 -27.33
CA VAL A 40 -24.29 1.86 -26.08
C VAL A 40 -22.89 2.40 -26.34
N ASN A 41 -22.72 3.72 -26.31
CA ASN A 41 -21.41 4.34 -26.39
C ASN A 41 -20.82 4.48 -24.98
N LYS A 42 -19.88 3.57 -24.67
CA LYS A 42 -19.14 3.54 -23.41
C LYS A 42 -17.99 4.55 -23.45
N HIS A 43 -17.87 5.36 -22.41
CA HIS A 43 -16.77 6.31 -22.24
C HIS A 43 -16.39 6.39 -20.77
N LEU A 44 -15.17 6.82 -20.49
CA LEU A 44 -14.70 7.03 -19.13
C LEU A 44 -15.14 8.39 -18.61
N ARG A 45 -15.39 8.48 -17.30
CA ARG A 45 -15.54 9.77 -16.63
C ARG A 45 -14.30 10.64 -16.86
N PRO A 46 -14.45 11.97 -16.92
CA PRO A 46 -13.32 12.88 -16.86
C PRO A 46 -12.51 12.56 -15.60
N VAL A 47 -11.18 12.44 -15.75
CA VAL A 47 -10.24 12.14 -14.65
C VAL A 47 -10.30 10.68 -14.14
N ALA A 48 -11.02 9.76 -14.79
CA ALA A 48 -10.93 8.34 -14.47
C ALA A 48 -9.48 7.84 -14.65
N VAL A 49 -8.97 7.12 -13.66
CA VAL A 49 -7.61 6.55 -13.67
C VAL A 49 -7.68 5.03 -13.53
N PRO A 50 -6.80 4.28 -14.23
CA PRO A 50 -6.78 2.83 -14.11
C PRO A 50 -6.25 2.41 -12.74
N VAL A 51 -7.10 1.77 -11.94
CA VAL A 51 -6.80 1.34 -10.55
C VAL A 51 -6.59 -0.17 -10.47
N LEU A 52 -7.22 -0.92 -11.37
CA LEU A 52 -7.16 -2.38 -11.40
C LEU A 52 -6.06 -2.83 -12.35
N TRP A 53 -5.07 -3.54 -11.82
CA TRP A 53 -3.96 -4.08 -12.61
C TRP A 53 -3.83 -5.57 -12.34
N PRO A 54 -4.43 -6.44 -13.18
CA PRO A 54 -4.31 -7.88 -12.99
C PRO A 54 -2.84 -8.29 -13.05
N GLY A 55 -2.38 -9.00 -12.02
CA GLY A 55 -0.98 -9.39 -11.87
C GLY A 55 -0.08 -8.34 -11.20
N CYS A 56 -0.62 -7.23 -10.68
CA CYS A 56 0.15 -6.31 -9.85
C CYS A 56 0.62 -7.05 -8.57
N PRO A 57 1.94 -7.12 -8.31
CA PRO A 57 2.46 -7.84 -7.16
C PRO A 57 1.88 -7.30 -5.85
N ASP A 58 1.51 -8.22 -4.94
CA ASP A 58 0.87 -7.87 -3.66
C ASP A 58 1.70 -6.91 -2.80
N TYR A 59 3.03 -6.93 -2.94
CA TYR A 59 3.93 -6.04 -2.21
C TYR A 59 3.90 -4.59 -2.73
N LEU A 60 3.44 -4.35 -3.96
CA LEU A 60 3.25 -3.01 -4.54
C LEU A 60 1.84 -2.47 -4.32
N SER A 61 0.87 -3.36 -4.11
CA SER A 61 -0.50 -2.98 -3.77
C SER A 61 -0.59 -2.64 -2.28
N LYS A 62 -0.81 -1.36 -1.96
CA LYS A 62 -1.14 -0.94 -0.58
C LYS A 62 -2.55 -1.39 -0.22
N LYS A 63 -2.74 -2.69 0.00
CA LYS A 63 -4.01 -3.22 0.51
C LYS A 63 -4.19 -2.78 1.95
N GLU A 64 -5.37 -2.24 2.26
CA GLU A 64 -5.72 -1.91 3.63
C GLU A 64 -5.73 -3.21 4.44
N LYS A 65 -4.85 -3.31 5.44
CA LYS A 65 -4.80 -4.51 6.30
C LYS A 65 -6.06 -4.52 7.16
N PRO A 66 -6.74 -5.67 7.32
CA PRO A 66 -7.86 -5.76 8.24
C PRO A 66 -7.39 -5.36 9.64
N LYS A 67 -8.11 -4.43 10.28
CA LYS A 67 -7.84 -4.02 11.66
C LYS A 67 -7.99 -5.24 12.57
N ARG A 68 -6.85 -5.75 13.05
CA ARG A 68 -6.84 -6.82 14.06
C ARG A 68 -7.32 -6.24 15.39
N LYS A 69 -8.22 -6.95 16.06
CA LYS A 69 -8.57 -6.64 17.45
C LYS A 69 -7.34 -6.90 18.33
N PRO A 70 -7.06 -6.04 19.32
CA PRO A 70 -6.00 -6.33 20.28
C PRO A 70 -6.31 -7.65 21.03
N PRO A 71 -5.28 -8.41 21.45
CA PRO A 71 -5.48 -9.58 22.30
C PRO A 71 -6.28 -9.21 23.55
N LYS A 72 -7.25 -10.06 23.92
CA LYS A 72 -8.07 -9.85 25.13
C LYS A 72 -7.25 -9.93 26.41
N GLU A 73 -6.18 -10.71 26.39
CA GLU A 73 -5.33 -10.96 27.55
C GLU A 73 -3.87 -10.96 27.09
N ARG A 74 -3.04 -10.21 27.80
CA ARG A 74 -1.59 -10.25 27.62
C ARG A 74 -1.08 -11.27 28.63
N VAL A 75 -0.70 -12.45 28.17
CA VAL A 75 0.02 -13.40 29.00
C VAL A 75 1.39 -12.79 29.27
N LEU A 76 1.65 -12.45 30.53
CA LEU A 76 2.98 -12.08 30.96
C LEU A 76 3.87 -13.32 30.87
N PRO A 77 5.12 -13.20 30.38
CA PRO A 77 6.05 -14.31 30.44
C PRO A 77 6.15 -14.77 31.91
N SER A 78 5.99 -16.08 32.13
CA SER A 78 6.17 -16.67 33.44
C SER A 78 7.57 -16.33 33.94
N PRO A 79 7.74 -15.87 35.18
CA PRO A 79 9.05 -15.79 35.80
C PRO A 79 9.49 -17.24 36.08
N GLU A 80 9.91 -17.95 35.05
CA GLU A 80 10.68 -19.17 35.24
C GLU A 80 12.05 -18.72 35.76
N ALA A 81 12.34 -19.12 37.00
CA ALA A 81 13.50 -18.72 37.75
C ALA A 81 14.76 -18.89 36.92
N THR A 82 15.37 -17.77 36.55
CA THR A 82 16.76 -17.76 36.11
C THR A 82 17.58 -18.11 37.34
N ILE A 83 17.93 -19.39 37.49
CA ILE A 83 19.03 -19.78 38.36
C ILE A 83 20.28 -19.22 37.69
N PHE A 84 20.62 -17.98 38.05
CA PHE A 84 21.99 -17.52 37.88
C PHE A 84 22.77 -18.18 39.01
N ASP A 85 23.59 -19.16 38.66
CA ASP A 85 24.67 -19.59 39.54
C ASP A 85 25.54 -18.34 39.79
N ASN A 86 25.52 -17.86 41.03
CA ASN A 86 26.36 -16.77 41.50
C ASN A 86 27.82 -17.25 41.46
N GLU A 87 28.52 -17.01 40.36
CA GLU A 87 29.95 -16.79 40.43
C GLU A 87 30.19 -15.34 40.84
N GLU A 88 30.66 -15.19 42.07
CA GLU A 88 31.18 -13.97 42.67
C GLU A 88 32.27 -13.36 41.76
N VAL A 89 31.92 -12.31 41.01
CA VAL A 89 32.88 -11.47 40.29
C VAL A 89 32.76 -10.06 40.83
N GLY A 90 33.88 -9.58 41.37
CA GLY A 90 33.98 -8.43 42.24
C GLY A 90 33.50 -7.11 41.63
N SER A 91 33.20 -6.18 42.52
CA SER A 91 32.95 -4.77 42.22
C SER A 91 34.21 -4.14 41.64
N GLY A 92 34.32 -4.16 40.31
CA GLY A 92 35.25 -3.32 39.56
C GLY A 92 34.48 -2.13 38.99
N ASP A 93 34.88 -0.93 39.38
CA ASP A 93 34.42 0.31 38.77
C ASP A 93 34.58 0.23 37.24
N ILE A 94 33.49 0.45 36.50
CA ILE A 94 33.52 0.46 35.04
C ILE A 94 34.24 1.75 34.60
N ASP A 95 35.51 1.62 34.21
CA ASP A 95 36.27 2.69 33.58
C ASP A 95 35.77 2.89 32.13
N PHE A 96 35.22 4.07 31.86
CA PHE A 96 34.69 4.45 30.55
C PHE A 96 35.77 4.93 29.56
N SER A 97 37.04 4.74 29.87
CA SER A 97 38.16 5.17 29.03
C SER A 97 38.32 4.38 27.72
N GLU A 98 37.57 3.28 27.52
CA GLU A 98 37.63 2.44 26.29
C GLU A 98 36.32 2.38 25.49
N ILE A 99 35.56 3.48 25.41
CA ILE A 99 34.56 3.60 24.32
C ILE A 99 35.30 3.89 23.02
N THR A 100 35.74 2.86 22.29
CA THR A 100 36.13 3.02 20.89
C THR A 100 34.88 3.27 20.06
N LEU A 101 34.66 4.52 19.66
CA LEU A 101 33.64 4.89 18.68
C LEU A 101 33.94 4.20 17.35
N ASP A 102 32.97 3.44 16.85
CA ASP A 102 33.02 2.78 15.54
C ASP A 102 33.08 3.86 14.44
N PRO A 103 34.15 3.94 13.62
CA PRO A 103 34.35 5.02 12.65
C PRO A 103 33.34 5.00 11.48
N PHE A 104 32.48 3.99 11.39
CA PHE A 104 31.49 3.89 10.31
C PHE A 104 30.17 4.63 10.57
N LEU A 105 29.99 5.25 11.73
CA LEU A 105 28.85 6.15 12.00
C LEU A 105 29.19 7.61 11.70
N VAL A 106 29.66 7.89 10.47
CA VAL A 106 29.57 9.24 9.92
C VAL A 106 28.19 9.35 9.28
N ALA A 107 27.26 9.99 9.98
CA ALA A 107 26.05 10.50 9.36
C ALA A 107 26.46 11.61 8.39
N ASP A 108 26.15 11.44 7.09
CA ASP A 108 26.28 12.52 6.12
C ASP A 108 25.31 13.66 6.51
N PRO A 109 25.79 14.90 6.76
CA PRO A 109 24.91 16.04 6.82
C PRO A 109 24.58 16.48 5.39
N ASP A 110 23.29 16.45 5.05
CA ASP A 110 22.70 17.23 3.95
C ASP A 110 23.28 18.64 3.93
N LEU A 111 23.82 19.07 2.78
CA LEU A 111 24.03 20.48 2.48
C LEU A 111 23.68 20.75 1.02
N THR A 112 22.52 21.38 0.90
CA THR A 112 22.06 22.25 -0.18
C THR A 112 23.17 23.15 -0.75
N SER A 113 23.28 23.24 -2.07
CA SER A 113 23.53 24.50 -2.79
C SER A 113 23.00 24.39 -4.22
#